data_AF-A0AAW2N9D7-F1
#
_entry.id   AF-A0AAW2N9D7-F1
#
_cell.length_a   1.000
_cell.length_b   1.000
_cell.length_c   1.000
_cell.angle_alpha   90.00
_cell.angle_beta   90.00
_cell.angle_gamma   90.00
#
_symmetry.space_group_name_H-M   'P 1'
#
loop_
_entity.id
_entity.type
_entity.pdbx_description
1 polymer ?
#
loop_
_entity_poly.entity_id
_entity_poly.type
_entity_poly.pdbx_seq_one_letter_code
_entity_poly.pdbx_strand_id
1 'polypeptide(L)'
;MSAFKAANPEAVFEDFIRWHSPKDWENDDTEQTGVSQINATEVSEIKWPPSGRLSERMSDFGNSWRKIWNEALPLPASQQKPLLDPNREGEKVLHYLETLRPYQLLEQMVCTAFKAAADTLYRTSFGNLKQMTTKIGQLYVTMASTLKYFQSHSTISDSDVIEDLRRLCTTFGHIEKLILLAASLHRKFLQSPHLAEAIFSDCYDYYLPNMGTGSAKGDTKKEFDRRQQVSLRDRNLIIGMFPPPTANQSWRKVLQQRPRTDLKGDNIL
;
A
#
# COMPACT_ATOMS: atom_id res chain seq x y z
N MET A 1 2.31 14.40 -34.29
CA MET A 1 2.07 15.26 -35.46
C MET A 1 1.10 14.65 -36.45
N SER A 2 1.30 13.41 -36.92
CA SER A 2 0.39 12.74 -37.87
C SER A 2 -1.09 12.77 -37.49
N ALA A 3 -1.42 12.38 -36.25
CA ALA A 3 -2.81 12.41 -35.77
C ALA A 3 -3.40 13.82 -35.77
N PHE A 4 -2.60 14.82 -35.39
CA PHE A 4 -3.02 16.21 -35.37
C PHE A 4 -3.32 16.73 -36.79
N LYS A 5 -2.46 16.42 -37.76
CA LYS A 5 -2.71 16.74 -39.18
C LYS A 5 -3.94 16.03 -39.74
N ALA A 6 -4.15 14.77 -39.37
CA ALA A 6 -5.33 14.02 -39.80
C ALA A 6 -6.64 14.60 -39.23
N ALA A 7 -6.59 15.10 -37.99
CA ALA A 7 -7.74 15.72 -37.34
C ALA A 7 -7.99 17.17 -37.77
N ASN A 8 -6.96 17.87 -38.26
CA ASN A 8 -7.03 19.28 -38.67
C ASN A 8 -6.44 19.42 -40.09
N PRO A 9 -7.25 19.16 -41.13
CA PRO A 9 -6.86 19.45 -42.51
C PRO A 9 -6.47 20.93 -42.67
N GLU A 10 -5.48 21.23 -43.51
CA GLU A 10 -4.93 22.59 -43.73
C GLU A 10 -4.16 23.21 -42.55
N ALA A 11 -4.05 22.55 -41.40
CA ALA A 11 -3.26 23.07 -40.29
C ALA A 11 -1.78 23.21 -40.67
N VAL A 12 -1.16 24.31 -40.24
CA VAL A 12 0.27 24.56 -40.43
C VAL A 12 1.07 24.21 -39.17
N PHE A 13 2.41 24.27 -39.26
CA PHE A 13 3.28 23.93 -38.13
C PHE A 13 3.00 24.81 -36.90
N GLU A 14 2.70 26.08 -37.16
CA GLU A 14 2.36 27.11 -36.20
C GLU A 14 1.11 26.75 -35.39
N ASP A 15 0.08 26.19 -36.03
CA ASP A 15 -1.12 25.70 -35.33
C ASP A 15 -0.81 24.52 -34.41
N PHE A 16 0.07 23.62 -34.85
CA PHE A 16 0.52 22.50 -34.03
C PHE A 16 1.32 22.96 -32.82
N ILE A 17 2.23 23.94 -32.97
CA ILE A 17 2.99 24.47 -31.84
C ILE A 17 2.07 25.20 -30.86
N ARG A 18 1.12 26.02 -31.35
CA ARG A 18 0.14 26.69 -30.48
C ARG A 18 -0.65 25.69 -29.62
N TRP A 19 -0.97 24.51 -30.15
CA TRP A 19 -1.66 23.45 -29.43
C TRP A 19 -0.73 22.62 -28.51
N HIS A 20 0.42 22.17 -29.02
CA HIS A 20 1.31 21.23 -28.35
C HIS A 20 2.26 21.89 -27.35
N SER A 21 2.72 23.11 -27.65
CA SER A 21 3.61 23.89 -26.80
C SER A 21 3.21 25.38 -26.82
N PRO A 22 2.14 25.76 -26.08
CA PRO A 22 1.70 27.15 -26.02
C PRO A 22 2.78 28.14 -25.56
N LYS A 23 3.79 27.67 -24.82
CA LYS A 23 4.95 28.48 -24.38
C LYS A 23 5.90 28.87 -25.51
N ASP A 24 5.89 28.12 -26.62
CA ASP A 24 6.71 28.39 -27.80
C ASP A 24 5.96 29.25 -28.85
N TRP A 25 4.82 29.86 -28.47
CA TRP A 25 4.06 30.79 -29.28
C TRP A 25 4.08 32.19 -28.62
N GLU A 26 4.60 33.18 -29.33
CA GLU A 26 4.67 34.58 -28.93
C GLU A 26 3.49 35.33 -29.57
N ASN A 27 2.57 35.84 -28.76
CA ASN A 27 1.48 36.68 -29.28
C ASN A 27 2.04 38.07 -29.64
N ASP A 28 1.59 38.63 -30.76
CA ASP A 28 2.01 39.98 -31.18
C ASP A 28 1.41 41.10 -30.31
N ASP A 29 0.53 40.77 -29.35
CA ASP A 29 -0.15 41.74 -28.48
C ASP A 29 0.73 42.33 -27.36
N THR A 30 2.06 42.13 -27.41
CA THR A 30 3.01 42.74 -26.47
C THR A 30 3.23 44.26 -26.67
N GLU A 31 2.34 44.96 -27.38
CA GLU A 31 2.19 46.42 -27.32
C GLU A 31 0.97 46.90 -26.51
N GLN A 32 0.50 46.13 -25.52
CA GLN A 32 -0.18 46.71 -24.35
C GLN A 32 0.71 46.63 -23.10
N THR A 33 1.89 47.26 -23.21
CA THR A 33 2.59 47.70 -22.00
C THR A 33 1.90 48.97 -21.52
N GLY A 34 0.97 48.84 -20.58
CA GLY A 34 0.32 50.00 -19.99
C GLY A 34 -0.92 49.65 -19.20
N VAL A 35 -0.73 49.36 -17.92
CA VAL A 35 -1.83 49.43 -16.95
C VAL A 35 -2.48 50.80 -17.06
N SER A 36 -3.73 50.82 -17.52
CA SER A 36 -4.75 51.64 -16.92
C SER A 36 -6.03 50.81 -16.93
N GLN A 37 -6.36 50.29 -15.75
CA GLN A 37 -7.73 49.88 -15.44
C GLN A 37 -8.67 50.98 -15.93
N ILE A 38 -9.70 50.62 -16.70
CA ILE A 38 -11.08 51.06 -16.53
C ILE A 38 -11.94 50.22 -17.49
N ASN A 39 -12.92 49.55 -16.88
CA ASN A 39 -14.14 48.97 -17.46
C ASN A 39 -14.04 47.69 -18.29
N ALA A 40 -14.38 46.60 -17.61
CA ALA A 40 -15.08 45.47 -18.18
C ALA A 40 -16.32 45.94 -18.94
N THR A 41 -16.43 45.59 -20.22
CA THR A 41 -17.59 45.00 -20.93
C THR A 41 -17.32 45.15 -22.42
N GLU A 42 -16.36 44.42 -22.95
CA GLU A 42 -16.29 44.13 -24.38
C GLU A 42 -15.63 42.77 -24.51
N VAL A 43 -16.41 41.79 -24.95
CA VAL A 43 -15.92 40.50 -25.40
C VAL A 43 -14.98 40.84 -26.55
N SER A 44 -13.67 40.85 -26.31
CA SER A 44 -12.67 41.07 -27.34
C SER A 44 -12.96 40.08 -28.45
N GLU A 45 -13.37 40.59 -29.61
CA GLU A 45 -13.55 39.80 -30.82
C GLU A 45 -12.25 39.01 -31.03
N ILE A 46 -12.31 37.69 -30.83
CA ILE A 46 -11.15 36.84 -31.08
C ILE A 46 -10.93 36.90 -32.59
N LYS A 47 -10.00 37.77 -33.02
CA LYS A 47 -9.63 37.92 -34.42
C LYS A 47 -8.99 36.61 -34.88
N TRP A 48 -9.69 35.89 -35.74
CA TRP A 48 -9.20 34.65 -36.36
C TRP A 48 -8.65 34.98 -37.76
N PRO A 49 -7.45 34.48 -38.13
CA PRO A 49 -6.53 33.69 -37.32
C PRO A 49 -5.79 34.51 -36.24
N PRO A 50 -5.42 33.91 -35.09
CA PRO A 50 -4.73 34.58 -33.99
C PRO A 50 -3.38 35.14 -34.47
N SER A 51 -3.11 36.41 -34.17
CA SER A 51 -1.83 37.06 -34.47
C SER A 51 -0.74 36.62 -33.50
N GLY A 52 0.41 36.24 -34.03
CA GLY A 52 1.57 35.81 -33.26
C GLY A 52 2.60 35.08 -34.12
N ARG A 53 3.73 34.74 -33.50
CA ARG A 53 4.86 34.07 -34.13
C ARG A 53 5.41 32.96 -33.24
N LEU A 54 6.20 32.09 -33.85
CA LEU A 54 6.92 31.05 -33.12
C LEU A 54 8.05 31.68 -32.29
N SER A 55 8.35 31.08 -31.14
CA SER A 55 9.53 31.44 -30.34
C SER A 55 10.80 31.34 -31.17
N GLU A 56 11.84 32.06 -30.77
CA GLU A 56 13.17 32.03 -31.43
C GLU A 56 13.64 30.59 -31.69
N ARG A 57 13.58 29.74 -30.66
CA ARG A 57 13.91 28.30 -30.74
C ARG A 57 13.10 27.54 -31.78
N MET A 58 11.81 27.85 -31.93
CA MET A 58 10.93 27.16 -32.90
C MET A 58 11.01 27.75 -34.31
N SER A 59 11.50 28.98 -34.43
CA SER A 59 11.68 29.72 -35.70
C SER A 59 13.01 29.40 -36.39
N ASP A 60 13.96 28.76 -35.70
CA ASP A 60 15.27 28.41 -36.25
C ASP A 60 15.19 27.60 -37.56
N PHE A 61 16.02 27.98 -38.55
CA PHE A 61 16.09 27.34 -39.88
C PHE A 61 16.47 25.85 -39.82
N GLY A 62 17.14 25.41 -38.74
CA GLY A 62 17.53 24.03 -38.47
C GLY A 62 16.57 23.24 -37.58
N ASN A 63 15.35 23.73 -37.32
CA ASN A 63 14.46 23.12 -36.34
C ASN A 63 14.02 21.68 -36.73
N SER A 64 14.48 20.70 -35.96
CA SER A 64 14.09 19.29 -36.09
C SER A 64 12.58 19.07 -36.00
N TRP A 65 11.85 19.86 -35.20
CA TRP A 65 10.39 19.74 -35.10
C TRP A 65 9.70 20.13 -36.40
N ARG A 66 10.18 21.16 -37.10
CA ARG A 66 9.64 21.57 -38.41
C ARG A 66 9.95 20.51 -39.46
N LYS A 67 11.14 19.89 -39.43
CA LYS A 67 11.48 18.77 -40.31
C LYS A 67 10.56 17.57 -40.10
N ILE A 68 10.37 17.14 -38.84
CA ILE A 68 9.46 16.04 -38.47
C ILE A 68 8.02 16.39 -38.88
N TRP A 69 7.60 17.65 -38.71
CA TRP A 69 6.29 18.09 -39.17
C TRP A 69 6.13 17.90 -40.66
N ASN A 70 7.09 18.34 -41.48
CA ASN A 70 7.01 18.22 -42.93
C ASN A 70 7.01 16.75 -43.39
N GLU A 71 7.78 15.88 -42.73
CA GLU A 71 7.85 14.45 -43.04
C GLU A 71 6.62 13.65 -42.56
N ALA A 72 5.90 14.13 -41.53
CA ALA A 72 4.77 13.43 -40.96
C ALA A 72 3.54 13.42 -41.90
N LEU A 73 3.08 12.22 -42.25
CA LEU A 73 1.84 11.99 -43.00
C LEU A 73 0.59 12.25 -42.13
N PRO A 74 -0.51 12.76 -42.71
CA PRO A 74 -1.78 12.96 -42.00
C PRO A 74 -2.51 11.63 -41.82
N LEU A 75 -2.15 10.88 -40.77
CA LEU A 75 -2.78 9.59 -40.44
C LEU A 75 -3.47 9.64 -39.07
N PRO A 76 -4.71 9.12 -38.92
CA PRO A 76 -5.36 9.02 -37.62
C PRO A 76 -4.58 8.05 -36.72
N ALA A 77 -4.70 8.22 -35.39
CA ALA A 77 -3.95 7.42 -34.41
C ALA A 77 -4.19 5.90 -34.56
N SER A 78 -5.38 5.48 -35.00
CA SER A 78 -5.73 4.08 -35.22
C SER A 78 -5.01 3.42 -36.41
N GLN A 79 -4.52 4.21 -37.38
CA GLN A 79 -3.81 3.74 -38.56
C GLN A 79 -2.29 3.93 -38.43
N GLN A 80 -1.83 4.61 -37.38
CA GLN A 80 -0.41 4.75 -37.09
C GLN A 80 0.11 3.45 -36.49
N LYS A 81 1.40 3.17 -36.74
CA LYS A 81 2.08 2.08 -36.04
C LYS A 81 1.99 2.31 -34.53
N PRO A 82 1.43 1.36 -33.75
CA PRO A 82 1.35 1.50 -32.30
C PRO A 82 2.74 1.77 -31.71
N LEU A 83 2.81 2.73 -30.79
CA LEU A 83 4.05 3.05 -30.06
C LEU A 83 4.45 1.92 -29.10
N LEU A 84 3.44 1.20 -28.59
CA LEU A 84 3.59 0.10 -27.66
C LEU A 84 3.14 -1.19 -28.33
N ASP A 85 3.96 -2.23 -28.22
CA ASP A 85 3.57 -3.59 -28.59
C ASP A 85 3.12 -4.33 -27.33
N PRO A 86 1.80 -4.53 -27.10
CA PRO A 86 1.30 -5.12 -25.87
C PRO A 86 1.78 -6.56 -25.66
N ASN A 87 2.00 -7.32 -26.74
CA ASN A 87 2.48 -8.69 -26.65
C ASN A 87 3.94 -8.71 -26.19
N ARG A 88 4.77 -7.88 -26.81
CA ARG A 88 6.18 -7.76 -26.43
C ARG A 88 6.36 -7.26 -25.00
N GLU A 89 5.57 -6.28 -24.56
CA GLU A 89 5.61 -5.84 -23.17
C GLU A 89 5.11 -6.93 -22.21
N GLY A 90 4.09 -7.69 -22.59
CA GLY A 90 3.62 -8.86 -21.83
C GLY A 90 4.72 -9.92 -21.67
N GLU A 91 5.41 -10.27 -22.75
CA GLU A 91 6.54 -11.21 -22.71
C GLU A 91 7.68 -10.72 -21.81
N LYS A 92 8.01 -9.42 -21.84
CA LYS A 92 9.01 -8.86 -20.91
C LYS A 92 8.62 -9.04 -19.46
N VAL A 93 7.34 -8.84 -19.11
CA VAL A 93 6.85 -9.03 -17.75
C VAL A 93 6.94 -10.51 -17.35
N LEU A 94 6.52 -11.43 -18.22
CA LEU A 94 6.61 -12.86 -17.94
C LEU A 94 8.05 -13.31 -17.76
N HIS A 95 8.95 -12.88 -18.65
CA HIS A 95 10.37 -13.18 -18.55
C HIS A 95 10.99 -12.61 -17.27
N TYR A 96 10.60 -11.39 -16.86
CA TYR A 96 11.02 -10.82 -15.58
C TYR A 96 10.57 -11.70 -14.40
N LEU A 97 9.31 -12.15 -14.38
CA LEU A 97 8.80 -13.02 -13.31
C LEU A 97 9.50 -14.39 -13.28
N GLU A 98 9.81 -14.95 -14.45
CA GLU A 98 10.53 -16.22 -14.59
C GLU A 98 12.00 -16.13 -14.15
N THR A 99 12.65 -14.99 -14.43
CA THR A 99 14.07 -14.77 -14.13
C THR A 99 14.33 -14.04 -12.81
N LEU A 100 13.27 -13.69 -12.07
CA LEU A 100 13.38 -12.97 -10.80
C LEU A 100 14.18 -13.78 -9.79
N ARG A 101 15.26 -13.19 -9.28
CA ARG A 101 16.10 -13.87 -8.29
C ARG A 101 15.37 -13.97 -6.96
N PRO A 102 15.37 -15.12 -6.26
CA PRO A 102 14.58 -15.32 -5.04
C PRO A 102 14.78 -14.27 -3.95
N TYR A 103 16.00 -13.73 -3.81
CA TYR A 103 16.29 -12.69 -2.83
C TYR A 103 15.63 -11.33 -3.15
N GLN A 104 15.47 -11.01 -4.45
CA GLN A 104 14.76 -9.80 -4.89
C GLN A 104 13.27 -9.92 -4.61
N LEU A 105 12.71 -11.12 -4.84
CA LEU A 105 11.33 -11.42 -4.48
C LEU A 105 11.11 -11.33 -2.97
N LEU A 106 12.01 -11.92 -2.18
CA LEU A 106 11.95 -11.88 -0.72
C LEU A 106 11.92 -10.43 -0.19
N GLU A 107 12.77 -9.55 -0.70
CA GLU A 107 12.78 -8.14 -0.33
C GLU A 107 11.43 -7.47 -0.60
N GLN A 108 10.85 -7.70 -1.78
CA GLN A 108 9.53 -7.16 -2.12
C GLN A 108 8.42 -7.72 -1.21
N MET A 109 8.45 -9.02 -0.92
CA MET A 109 7.50 -9.67 -0.01
C MET A 109 7.60 -9.10 1.40
N VAL A 110 8.81 -8.92 1.92
CA VAL A 110 9.04 -8.34 3.25
C VAL A 110 8.54 -6.90 3.30
N CYS A 111 8.90 -6.06 2.32
CA CYS A 111 8.44 -4.67 2.25
C CYS A 111 6.90 -4.56 2.23
N THR A 112 6.24 -5.39 1.42
CA THR A 112 4.77 -5.40 1.34
C THR A 112 4.12 -5.89 2.64
N ALA A 113 4.69 -6.91 3.28
CA ALA A 113 4.21 -7.40 4.58
C ALA A 113 4.35 -6.34 5.69
N PHE A 114 5.50 -5.68 5.81
CA PHE A 114 5.70 -4.59 6.78
C PHE A 114 4.75 -3.43 6.53
N LYS A 115 4.53 -3.06 5.26
CA LYS A 115 3.57 -2.01 4.90
C LYS A 115 2.14 -2.37 5.31
N ALA A 116 1.71 -3.61 5.05
CA ALA A 116 0.38 -4.08 5.44
C ALA A 116 0.20 -4.10 6.97
N ALA A 117 1.21 -4.56 7.69
CA ALA A 117 1.21 -4.57 9.16
C ALA A 117 1.19 -3.14 9.74
N ALA A 118 1.97 -2.22 9.18
CA ALA A 118 2.00 -0.81 9.58
C ALA A 118 0.67 -0.09 9.27
N ASP A 119 0.08 -0.30 8.09
CA ASP A 119 -1.24 0.26 7.74
C ASP A 119 -2.34 -0.27 8.68
N THR A 120 -2.31 -1.58 8.97
CA THR A 120 -3.26 -2.18 9.93
C THR A 120 -3.10 -1.53 11.31
N LEU A 121 -1.88 -1.42 11.81
CA LEU A 121 -1.59 -0.81 13.11
C LEU A 121 -2.01 0.66 13.17
N TYR A 122 -1.78 1.43 12.10
CA TYR A 122 -2.20 2.82 12.00
C TYR A 122 -3.73 2.96 12.09
N ARG A 123 -4.45 2.15 11.32
CA ARG A 123 -5.92 2.11 11.30
C ARG A 123 -6.54 1.64 12.62
N THR A 124 -5.80 0.89 13.43
CA THR A 124 -6.29 0.29 14.67
C THR A 124 -5.66 0.92 15.90
N SER A 125 -5.23 2.18 15.83
CA SER A 125 -4.56 2.86 16.95
C SER A 125 -5.56 3.24 18.06
N PHE A 126 -5.72 2.34 19.04
CA PHE A 126 -6.38 2.60 20.33
C PHE A 126 -5.53 2.00 21.47
N GLY A 127 -5.45 2.70 22.61
CA GLY A 127 -4.73 2.20 23.79
C GLY A 127 -3.22 1.98 23.59
N ASN A 128 -2.59 1.31 24.56
CA ASN A 128 -1.13 1.16 24.73
C ASN A 128 -0.40 0.33 23.64
N LEU A 129 -0.93 0.24 22.41
CA LEU A 129 -0.31 -0.39 21.24
C LEU A 129 1.01 0.28 20.79
N LYS A 130 1.43 1.36 21.46
CA LYS A 130 2.77 1.95 21.31
C LYS A 130 3.88 0.90 21.40
N GLN A 131 3.71 -0.11 22.26
CA GLN A 131 4.67 -1.21 22.36
C GLN A 131 4.80 -1.99 21.04
N MET A 132 3.68 -2.20 20.33
CA MET A 132 3.66 -2.87 19.04
C MET A 132 4.31 -2.01 17.95
N THR A 133 4.04 -0.70 17.96
CA THR A 133 4.70 0.25 17.05
C THR A 133 6.21 0.27 17.23
N THR A 134 6.69 0.25 18.48
CA THR A 134 8.12 0.17 18.76
C THR A 134 8.70 -1.16 18.30
N LYS A 135 8.02 -2.28 18.57
CA LYS A 135 8.49 -3.62 18.18
C LYS A 135 8.56 -3.80 16.66
N ILE A 136 7.52 -3.39 15.92
CA ILE A 136 7.54 -3.47 14.45
C ILE A 136 8.61 -2.55 13.86
N GLY A 137 8.82 -1.36 14.44
CA GLY A 137 9.87 -0.44 14.02
C GLY A 137 11.28 -1.00 14.24
N GLN A 138 11.53 -1.60 15.41
CA GLN A 138 12.80 -2.28 15.71
C GLN A 138 13.03 -3.45 14.74
N LEU A 139 12.02 -4.30 14.56
CA LEU A 139 12.11 -5.45 13.67
C LEU A 139 12.37 -5.03 12.22
N TYR A 140 11.76 -3.94 11.76
CA TYR A 140 12.00 -3.38 10.43
C TYR A 140 13.46 -2.99 10.23
N VAL A 141 14.05 -2.27 11.20
CA VAL A 141 15.46 -1.85 11.13
C VAL A 141 16.38 -3.08 11.08
N THR A 142 16.14 -4.07 11.95
CA THR A 142 16.93 -5.31 11.96
C THR A 142 16.79 -6.07 10.64
N MET A 143 15.56 -6.30 10.17
CA MET A 143 15.30 -7.00 8.91
C MET A 143 15.93 -6.31 7.71
N ALA A 144 15.81 -4.97 7.62
CA ALA A 144 16.43 -4.20 6.55
C ALA A 144 17.95 -4.34 6.55
N SER A 145 18.58 -4.35 7.74
CA SER A 145 20.03 -4.54 7.85
C SER A 145 20.48 -5.94 7.43
N THR A 146 19.75 -6.98 7.82
CA THR A 146 20.02 -8.37 7.43
C THR A 146 19.83 -8.59 5.93
N LEU A 147 18.76 -8.05 5.34
CA LEU A 147 18.53 -8.14 3.89
C LEU A 147 19.61 -7.40 3.09
N LYS A 148 20.03 -6.21 3.55
CA LYS A 148 21.12 -5.46 2.91
C LYS A 148 22.45 -6.21 2.96
N TYR A 149 22.76 -6.83 4.10
CA TYR A 149 23.94 -7.69 4.25
C TYR A 149 23.88 -8.89 3.28
N PHE A 150 22.71 -9.53 3.18
CA PHE A 150 22.49 -10.65 2.27
C PHE A 150 22.69 -10.26 0.79
N GLN A 151 22.24 -9.06 0.40
CA GLN A 151 22.46 -8.54 -0.96
C GLN A 151 23.94 -8.32 -1.28
N SER A 152 24.76 -7.90 -0.30
CA SER A 152 26.19 -7.64 -0.52
C SER A 152 27.06 -8.89 -0.46
N HIS A 153 26.64 -9.95 0.24
CA HIS A 153 27.42 -11.17 0.47
C HIS A 153 26.77 -12.42 -0.13
N SER A 154 26.45 -12.38 -1.43
CA SER A 154 25.74 -13.41 -2.21
C SER A 154 26.41 -14.81 -2.28
N THR A 155 27.48 -15.09 -1.54
CA THR A 155 28.03 -16.45 -1.43
C THR A 155 27.20 -17.23 -0.41
N ILE A 156 26.41 -18.17 -0.93
CA ILE A 156 25.39 -19.07 -0.33
C ILE A 156 25.83 -19.82 0.97
N SER A 157 27.02 -19.60 1.52
CA SER A 157 27.61 -20.38 2.60
C SER A 157 27.39 -19.85 4.03
N ASP A 158 26.80 -18.67 4.23
CA ASP A 158 26.49 -18.19 5.59
C ASP A 158 25.16 -18.77 6.09
N SER A 159 25.23 -20.03 6.53
CA SER A 159 24.12 -20.74 7.20
C SER A 159 23.52 -19.91 8.34
N ASP A 160 24.34 -19.14 9.03
CA ASP A 160 23.93 -18.31 10.17
C ASP A 160 23.01 -17.16 9.76
N VAL A 161 23.29 -16.51 8.62
CA VAL A 161 22.48 -15.37 8.12
C VAL A 161 21.10 -15.86 7.66
N ILE A 162 21.04 -17.03 7.03
CA ILE A 162 19.77 -17.65 6.62
C ILE A 162 18.93 -18.01 7.85
N GLU A 163 19.57 -18.52 8.91
CA GLU A 163 18.89 -18.85 10.16
C GLU A 163 18.42 -17.59 10.90
N ASP A 164 19.22 -16.51 10.89
CA ASP A 164 18.81 -15.22 11.44
C ASP A 164 17.62 -14.63 10.69
N LEU A 165 17.64 -14.66 9.36
CA LEU A 165 16.51 -14.26 8.53
C LEU A 165 15.25 -15.09 8.86
N ARG A 166 15.40 -16.41 9.04
CA ARG A 166 14.29 -17.30 9.44
C ARG A 166 13.72 -16.91 10.80
N ARG A 167 14.57 -16.58 11.77
CA ARG A 167 14.15 -16.11 13.11
C ARG A 167 13.43 -14.77 13.03
N LEU A 168 13.92 -13.84 12.20
CA LEU A 168 13.26 -12.56 11.96
C LEU A 168 11.89 -12.73 11.32
N CYS A 169 11.76 -13.59 10.30
CA CYS A 169 10.47 -13.91 9.68
C CYS A 169 9.50 -14.57 10.68
N THR A 170 9.98 -15.47 11.53
CA THR A 170 9.16 -16.10 12.59
C THR A 170 8.68 -15.05 13.60
N THR A 171 9.56 -14.14 14.00
CA THR A 171 9.22 -13.03 14.90
C THR A 171 8.20 -12.08 14.25
N PHE A 172 8.38 -11.76 12.97
CA PHE A 172 7.44 -10.97 12.19
C PHE A 172 6.05 -11.61 12.19
N GLY A 173 5.95 -12.90 11.91
CA GLY A 173 4.67 -13.62 11.90
C GLY A 173 3.96 -13.61 13.26
N HIS A 174 4.69 -13.62 14.38
CA HIS A 174 4.09 -13.45 15.70
C HIS A 174 3.56 -12.03 15.94
N ILE A 175 4.34 -11.01 15.55
CA ILE A 175 3.93 -9.61 15.63
C ILE A 175 2.69 -9.37 14.77
N GLU A 176 2.67 -9.88 13.54
CA GLU A 176 1.54 -9.76 12.62
C GLU A 176 0.26 -10.37 13.20
N LYS A 177 0.33 -11.58 13.78
CA LYS A 177 -0.81 -12.21 14.47
C LYS A 177 -1.37 -11.34 15.58
N LEU A 178 -0.50 -10.69 16.37
CA LEU A 178 -0.94 -9.79 17.43
C LEU A 178 -1.55 -8.50 16.89
N ILE A 179 -0.99 -7.92 15.82
CA ILE A 179 -1.58 -6.75 15.14
C ILE A 179 -2.97 -7.09 14.61
N LEU A 180 -3.13 -8.26 13.97
CA LEU A 180 -4.43 -8.72 13.48
C LEU A 180 -5.41 -9.00 14.62
N LEU A 181 -4.94 -9.56 15.74
CA LEU A 181 -5.77 -9.75 16.92
C LEU A 181 -6.24 -8.41 17.48
N ALA A 182 -5.34 -7.43 17.64
CA ALA A 182 -5.67 -6.09 18.09
C ALA A 182 -6.71 -5.44 17.15
N ALA A 183 -6.52 -5.55 15.84
CA ALA A 183 -7.45 -5.07 14.83
C ALA A 183 -8.84 -5.70 14.96
N SER A 184 -8.89 -7.01 15.17
CA SER A 184 -10.14 -7.75 15.36
C SER A 184 -10.84 -7.35 16.66
N LEU A 185 -10.10 -7.26 17.77
CA LEU A 185 -10.62 -6.82 19.07
C LEU A 185 -11.19 -5.41 18.97
N HIS A 186 -10.50 -4.50 18.28
CA HIS A 186 -10.99 -3.15 18.05
C HIS A 186 -12.38 -3.12 17.41
N ARG A 187 -12.52 -3.82 16.29
CA ARG A 187 -13.77 -3.86 15.52
C ARG A 187 -14.91 -4.51 16.32
N LYS A 188 -14.57 -5.50 17.14
CA LYS A 188 -15.52 -6.27 17.96
C LYS A 188 -15.98 -5.55 19.22
N PHE A 189 -15.10 -4.78 19.85
CA PHE A 189 -15.34 -4.12 21.13
C PHE A 189 -15.33 -2.59 21.01
N LEU A 190 -15.88 -2.05 19.92
CA LEU A 190 -15.96 -0.60 19.66
C LEU A 190 -16.58 0.19 20.84
N GLN A 191 -17.57 -0.40 21.52
CA GLN A 191 -18.27 0.24 22.64
C GLN A 191 -17.61 -0.04 24.01
N SER A 192 -16.55 -0.86 24.06
CA SER A 192 -15.86 -1.27 25.28
C SER A 192 -14.33 -1.41 25.05
N PRO A 193 -13.62 -0.29 24.79
CA PRO A 193 -12.20 -0.32 24.45
C PRO A 193 -11.31 -0.85 25.59
N HIS A 194 -11.68 -0.61 26.85
CA HIS A 194 -10.94 -1.08 28.02
C HIS A 194 -10.88 -2.61 28.12
N LEU A 195 -11.97 -3.32 27.77
CA LEU A 195 -12.00 -4.78 27.72
C LEU A 195 -11.12 -5.32 26.59
N ALA A 196 -11.13 -4.67 25.42
CA ALA A 196 -10.24 -5.02 24.31
C ALA A 196 -8.76 -4.86 24.70
N GLU A 197 -8.43 -3.77 25.39
CA GLU A 197 -7.08 -3.50 25.88
C GLU A 197 -6.62 -4.51 26.92
N ALA A 198 -7.49 -4.90 27.86
CA ALA A 198 -7.19 -5.94 28.86
C ALA A 198 -6.95 -7.31 28.21
N ILE A 199 -7.83 -7.73 27.30
CA ILE A 199 -7.69 -8.99 26.54
C ILE A 199 -6.38 -8.98 25.75
N PHE A 200 -6.11 -7.88 25.06
CA PHE A 200 -4.91 -7.76 24.25
C PHE A 200 -3.64 -7.79 25.10
N SER A 201 -3.59 -7.06 26.20
CA SER A 201 -2.41 -7.01 27.09
C SER A 201 -2.10 -8.38 27.66
N ASP A 202 -3.11 -9.11 28.14
CA ASP A 202 -2.92 -10.47 28.65
C ASP A 202 -2.42 -11.43 27.58
N CYS A 203 -2.97 -11.33 26.36
CA CYS A 203 -2.53 -12.13 25.23
C CYS A 203 -1.08 -11.79 24.84
N TYR A 204 -0.76 -10.51 24.77
CA TYR A 204 0.58 -10.02 24.46
C TYR A 204 1.60 -10.53 25.49
N ASP A 205 1.32 -10.41 26.79
CA ASP A 205 2.19 -10.88 27.87
C ASP A 205 2.38 -12.41 27.84
N TYR A 206 1.35 -13.16 27.44
CA TYR A 206 1.44 -14.61 27.27
C TYR A 206 2.37 -15.01 26.12
N TYR A 207 2.31 -14.29 24.99
CA TYR A 207 3.12 -14.59 23.81
C TYR A 207 4.52 -13.96 23.81
N LEU A 208 4.74 -12.92 24.64
CA LEU A 208 6.00 -12.19 24.71
C LEU A 208 7.24 -13.09 24.94
N PRO A 209 7.24 -14.09 25.84
CA PRO A 209 8.40 -14.94 26.10
C PRO A 209 8.76 -15.88 24.94
N ASN A 210 7.80 -16.18 24.06
CA ASN A 210 7.96 -17.12 22.96
C ASN A 210 8.23 -16.42 21.61
N MET A 211 8.32 -15.09 21.58
CA MET A 211 8.66 -14.35 20.36
C MET A 211 10.12 -14.57 19.97
N GLY A 212 10.35 -15.20 18.81
CA GLY A 212 11.67 -15.33 18.18
C GLY A 212 12.48 -16.54 18.62
N THR A 213 12.04 -17.28 19.65
CA THR A 213 12.60 -18.59 20.00
C THR A 213 11.90 -19.66 19.17
N GLY A 214 12.47 -19.97 18.00
CA GLY A 214 12.04 -21.08 17.14
C GLY A 214 12.29 -22.47 17.75
N SER A 215 12.22 -22.62 19.07
CA SER A 215 12.34 -23.93 19.69
C SER A 215 11.01 -24.66 19.55
N ALA A 216 11.07 -25.74 18.76
CA ALA A 216 10.20 -26.89 18.79
C ALA A 216 10.20 -27.57 20.18
N LYS A 217 9.92 -26.82 21.24
CA LYS A 217 9.50 -27.36 22.52
C LYS A 217 8.01 -27.54 22.37
N GLY A 218 7.64 -28.79 22.09
CA GLY A 218 6.37 -29.24 21.53
C GLY A 218 5.15 -28.37 21.81
N ASP A 219 4.28 -28.30 20.80
CA ASP A 219 2.88 -27.88 20.80
C ASP A 219 2.07 -28.54 21.95
N THR A 220 2.46 -28.32 23.19
CA THR A 220 1.50 -28.17 24.26
C THR A 220 0.86 -26.84 23.97
N LYS A 221 -0.19 -26.88 23.14
CA LYS A 221 -1.22 -25.85 23.08
C LYS A 221 -1.72 -25.64 24.52
N LYS A 222 -0.98 -24.88 25.32
CA LYS A 222 -1.52 -24.25 26.50
C LYS A 222 -2.47 -23.22 25.94
N GLU A 223 -3.74 -23.62 25.87
CA GLU A 223 -4.82 -22.77 25.44
C GLU A 223 -4.76 -21.51 26.31
N PHE A 224 -4.77 -20.34 25.69
CA PHE A 224 -4.78 -19.08 26.43
C PHE A 224 -6.14 -18.96 27.13
N ASP A 225 -6.15 -19.24 28.44
CA ASP A 225 -7.35 -19.38 29.27
C ASP A 225 -7.39 -18.38 30.43
N ARG A 226 -6.94 -17.13 30.20
CA ARG A 226 -7.12 -16.05 31.18
C ARG A 226 -8.56 -15.55 31.21
N ARG A 227 -9.13 -15.50 32.43
CA ARG A 227 -10.47 -14.95 32.67
C ARG A 227 -10.39 -13.42 32.80
N GLN A 228 -11.23 -12.72 32.05
CA GLN A 228 -11.39 -11.27 32.17
C GLN A 228 -12.54 -10.92 33.10
N GLN A 229 -12.37 -9.90 33.93
CA GLN A 229 -13.50 -9.30 34.63
C GLN A 229 -14.28 -8.42 33.65
N VAL A 230 -15.56 -8.74 33.46
CA VAL A 230 -16.47 -8.05 32.55
C VAL A 230 -17.42 -7.20 33.36
N SER A 231 -17.49 -5.90 33.08
CA SER A 231 -18.44 -5.02 33.76
C SER A 231 -19.88 -5.33 33.34
N LEU A 232 -20.86 -4.92 34.16
CA LEU A 232 -22.28 -5.09 33.83
C LEU A 232 -22.67 -4.40 32.51
N ARG A 233 -21.99 -3.31 32.13
CA ARG A 233 -22.21 -2.60 30.85
C ARG A 233 -21.74 -3.43 29.66
N ASP A 234 -20.59 -4.09 29.79
CA ASP A 234 -19.99 -4.84 28.69
C ASP A 234 -20.61 -6.23 28.53
N ARG A 235 -21.27 -6.73 29.57
CA ARG A 235 -21.96 -8.02 29.56
C ARG A 235 -23.00 -8.11 28.44
N ASN A 236 -23.78 -7.05 28.22
CA ASN A 236 -24.79 -7.03 27.15
C ASN A 236 -24.15 -7.04 25.77
N LEU A 237 -23.01 -6.36 25.60
CA LEU A 237 -22.23 -6.39 24.37
C LEU A 237 -21.73 -7.80 24.08
N ILE A 238 -21.13 -8.47 25.08
CA ILE A 238 -20.62 -9.85 24.91
C ILE A 238 -21.75 -10.81 24.57
N ILE A 239 -22.89 -10.73 25.27
CA ILE A 239 -24.06 -11.59 24.98
C ILE A 239 -24.52 -11.41 23.52
N GLY A 240 -24.53 -10.17 23.02
CA GLY A 240 -24.90 -9.88 21.62
C GLY A 240 -23.90 -10.40 20.58
N MET A 241 -22.67 -10.78 20.97
CA MET A 241 -21.68 -11.35 20.05
C MET A 241 -21.86 -12.85 19.83
N PHE A 242 -22.64 -13.53 20.66
CA PHE A 242 -22.94 -14.95 20.53
C PHE A 242 -24.37 -15.12 20.01
N PRO A 243 -24.61 -16.10 19.12
CA PRO A 243 -25.97 -16.43 18.73
C PRO A 243 -26.78 -16.83 19.96
N PRO A 244 -28.02 -16.33 20.12
CA PRO A 244 -28.87 -16.74 21.22
C PRO A 244 -29.08 -18.27 21.14
N PRO A 245 -29.05 -18.98 22.27
CA PRO A 245 -29.22 -20.43 22.26
C PRO A 245 -30.58 -20.78 21.66
N THR A 246 -30.59 -21.69 20.70
CA THR A 246 -31.82 -22.32 20.23
C THR A 246 -32.39 -23.21 21.34
N ALA A 247 -33.71 -23.42 21.37
CA ALA A 247 -34.44 -24.08 22.45
C ALA A 247 -33.90 -25.48 22.90
N ASN A 248 -33.06 -26.13 22.10
CA ASN A 248 -32.42 -27.41 22.41
C ASN A 248 -31.01 -27.31 23.03
N GLN A 249 -30.45 -26.11 23.23
CA GLN A 249 -29.13 -25.89 23.81
C GLN A 249 -29.24 -25.00 25.06
N SER A 250 -29.14 -25.59 26.25
CA SER A 250 -28.93 -24.79 27.46
C SER A 250 -27.48 -24.29 27.48
N TRP A 251 -27.25 -23.06 27.94
CA TRP A 251 -25.91 -22.48 28.14
C TRP A 251 -24.96 -23.42 28.93
N ARG A 252 -25.52 -24.31 29.77
CA ARG A 252 -24.77 -25.34 30.50
C ARG A 252 -24.12 -26.37 29.58
N LYS A 253 -24.75 -26.79 28.48
CA LYS A 253 -24.16 -27.75 27.53
C LYS A 253 -23.08 -27.11 26.65
N VAL A 254 -23.26 -25.85 26.24
CA VAL A 254 -22.29 -25.12 25.41
C VAL A 254 -20.99 -24.82 26.19
N LEU A 255 -21.11 -24.48 27.47
CA LEU A 255 -19.93 -24.23 28.33
C LEU A 255 -19.26 -25.53 28.84
N GLN A 256 -19.94 -26.67 28.79
CA GLN A 256 -19.39 -27.98 29.19
C GLN A 256 -18.70 -28.74 28.06
N GLN A 257 -18.81 -28.28 26.81
CA GLN A 257 -18.16 -28.93 25.65
C GLN A 257 -16.68 -28.56 25.45
N ARG A 258 -16.03 -27.91 26.44
CA ARG A 258 -14.56 -27.97 26.55
C ARG A 258 -14.16 -29.28 27.22
N PRO A 259 -13.16 -30.01 26.69
CA PRO A 259 -12.74 -31.27 27.28
C PRO A 259 -12.22 -30.99 28.70
N ARG A 260 -12.93 -31.50 29.71
CA ARG A 260 -12.40 -31.64 31.07
C ARG A 260 -11.23 -32.60 30.97
N THR A 261 -10.00 -32.08 31.01
CA THR A 261 -8.87 -32.89 31.49
C THR A 261 -9.13 -33.16 32.97
N ASP A 262 -9.36 -34.42 33.27
CA ASP A 262 -9.56 -34.95 34.61
C ASP A 262 -8.43 -34.52 35.54
N LEU A 263 -8.75 -33.67 36.53
CA LEU A 263 -8.13 -33.74 37.84
C LEU A 263 -9.20 -33.42 38.89
N LYS A 264 -9.66 -34.49 39.54
CA LYS A 264 -10.38 -34.46 40.82
C LYS A 264 -9.59 -33.63 41.83
N GLY A 265 -10.30 -32.77 42.56
CA GLY A 265 -9.76 -32.03 43.68
C GLY A 265 -10.82 -31.09 44.22
N ASP A 266 -11.73 -31.63 45.02
CA ASP A 266 -12.59 -30.85 45.90
C ASP A 266 -11.74 -29.89 46.72
N ASN A 267 -12.07 -28.59 46.70
CA ASN A 267 -12.48 -27.90 47.93
C ASN A 267 -12.91 -26.46 47.67
N ILE A 268 -13.92 -26.10 48.45
CA ILE A 268 -14.63 -24.83 48.53
C ILE A 268 -13.79 -23.85 49.36
N LEU A 269 -13.47 -22.68 48.80
CA LEU A 269 -13.63 -21.32 49.34
C LEU A 269 -13.10 -20.29 48.33
#